data_AF-A0A136PK08-F1
#
_entry.id   AF-A0A136PK08-F1
#
_cell.length_a   1.000
_cell.length_b   1.000
_cell.length_c   1.000
_cell.angle_alpha   90.00
_cell.angle_beta   90.00
_cell.angle_gamma   90.00
#
_symmetry.space_group_name_H-M   'P 1'
#
loop_
_entity.id
_entity.type
_entity.pdbx_description
1 polymer ?
#
loop_
_entity_poly.entity_id
_entity_poly.type
_entity_poly.pdbx_seq_one_letter_code
_entity_poly.pdbx_strand_id
1 'polypeptide(L)'
;MELGWDTARYRQRRTEVLAEIARTGTYAHTLPELEIGAKLAWRNHTRCIGQLYWRTLVVRDRREVHTVDGVLDELERHQEAVYQDGAIRPTITVFAPEGPTTPGPQIVNAQLVRYAGYRQPDGGVRGDPANTGLTEELVAAGWQPRSGQFDRLPVLVRGSDGEGWRELDPTSCPDVPLSHPDHDWLADFGLRWYAYPTVSDMRMEIGGVSYPAAPFTGWYVGAEIGARNFGDVERYNMLPAVAKSLGLDTSEDRTLWKDRALIELNAAVLSSYAAAGVHLVDHHTMTDQFHRYTQARRRSGEVVHAEWSWIVPPITASATPVYRESYDPSVLRPNFFRG
;
A
#
# COMPACT_ATOMS: atom_id res chain seq x y z
N MET A 1 -6.58 -26.91 -10.65
CA MET A 1 -7.39 -25.95 -9.88
C MET A 1 -6.65 -25.65 -8.59
N GLU A 2 -6.46 -24.38 -8.22
CA GLU A 2 -5.66 -23.98 -7.04
C GLU A 2 -6.18 -24.58 -5.72
N LEU A 3 -7.48 -24.82 -5.61
CA LEU A 3 -8.09 -25.47 -4.43
C LEU A 3 -8.05 -27.01 -4.45
N GLY A 4 -7.50 -27.62 -5.50
CA GLY A 4 -7.36 -29.08 -5.60
C GLY A 4 -8.68 -29.87 -5.61
N TRP A 5 -9.82 -29.22 -5.88
CA TRP A 5 -11.12 -29.90 -5.91
C TRP A 5 -11.21 -30.91 -7.05
N ASP A 6 -11.91 -32.01 -6.81
CA ASP A 6 -12.29 -32.92 -7.88
C ASP A 6 -13.48 -32.37 -8.70
N THR A 7 -13.79 -33.05 -9.81
CA THR A 7 -14.87 -32.68 -10.72
C THR A 7 -16.25 -32.73 -10.05
N ALA A 8 -16.48 -33.65 -9.11
CA ALA A 8 -17.77 -33.80 -8.45
C ALA A 8 -18.03 -32.63 -7.50
N ARG A 9 -17.04 -32.30 -6.64
CA ARG A 9 -17.06 -31.15 -5.74
C ARG A 9 -17.21 -29.84 -6.51
N TYR A 10 -16.48 -29.67 -7.62
CA TYR A 10 -16.63 -28.49 -8.47
C TYR A 10 -18.06 -28.34 -9.01
N ARG A 11 -18.64 -29.42 -9.56
CA ARG A 11 -20.01 -29.39 -10.10
C ARG A 11 -21.04 -29.09 -9.02
N GLN A 12 -20.90 -29.71 -7.84
CA GLN A 12 -21.77 -29.45 -6.71
C GLN A 12 -21.71 -27.97 -6.30
N ARG A 13 -20.51 -27.43 -6.04
CA ARG A 13 -20.35 -26.04 -5.63
C ARG A 13 -20.88 -25.07 -6.69
N ARG A 14 -20.67 -25.36 -7.97
CA ARG A 14 -21.22 -24.55 -9.07
C ARG A 14 -22.76 -24.53 -9.04
N THR A 15 -23.41 -25.67 -8.79
CA THR A 15 -24.87 -25.73 -8.65
C THR A 15 -25.36 -24.90 -7.46
N GLU A 16 -24.68 -24.99 -6.31
CA GLU A 16 -25.00 -24.21 -5.10
C GLU A 16 -24.91 -22.70 -5.37
N VAL A 17 -23.80 -22.24 -5.97
CA VAL A 17 -23.59 -20.83 -6.34
C VAL A 17 -24.66 -20.33 -7.29
N LEU A 18 -24.98 -21.09 -8.34
CA LEU A 18 -26.01 -20.70 -9.31
C LEU A 18 -27.40 -20.60 -8.67
N ALA A 19 -27.73 -21.52 -7.76
CA ALA A 19 -28.99 -21.48 -7.02
C ALA A 19 -29.06 -20.27 -6.07
N GLU A 20 -27.96 -19.93 -5.40
CA GLU A 20 -27.87 -18.77 -4.51
C GLU A 20 -28.02 -17.44 -5.27
N ILE A 21 -27.37 -17.31 -6.43
CA ILE A 21 -27.49 -16.16 -7.33
C ILE A 21 -28.94 -16.02 -7.80
N ALA A 22 -29.57 -17.12 -8.26
CA ALA A 22 -30.96 -17.08 -8.72
C ALA A 22 -31.93 -16.63 -7.62
N ARG A 23 -31.65 -16.95 -6.35
CA ARG A 23 -32.51 -16.63 -5.21
C ARG A 23 -32.26 -15.22 -4.64
N THR A 24 -31.01 -14.76 -4.62
CA THR A 24 -30.61 -13.57 -3.84
C THR A 24 -30.01 -12.44 -4.68
N GLY A 25 -29.68 -12.70 -5.96
CA GLY A 25 -28.95 -11.78 -6.81
C GLY A 25 -27.43 -11.78 -6.59
N THR A 26 -26.91 -12.56 -5.63
CA THR A 26 -25.47 -12.69 -5.35
C THR A 26 -25.14 -14.08 -4.78
N TYR A 27 -23.90 -14.32 -4.33
CA TYR A 27 -23.51 -15.50 -3.57
C TYR A 27 -22.41 -15.21 -2.56
N ALA A 28 -22.31 -16.03 -1.52
CA ALA A 28 -21.22 -15.97 -0.56
C ALA A 28 -20.08 -16.92 -0.93
N HIS A 29 -18.85 -16.42 -0.89
CA HIS A 29 -17.65 -17.25 -0.95
C HIS A 29 -17.52 -18.10 0.32
N THR A 30 -17.07 -19.34 0.19
CA THR A 30 -16.50 -20.10 1.31
C THR A 30 -15.15 -19.50 1.71
N LEU A 31 -14.68 -19.76 2.94
CA LEU A 31 -13.37 -19.29 3.39
C LEU A 31 -12.22 -19.70 2.44
N PRO A 32 -12.11 -20.96 1.97
CA PRO A 32 -11.06 -21.32 1.00
C PRO A 32 -11.14 -20.56 -0.32
N GLU A 33 -12.35 -20.28 -0.82
CA GLU A 33 -12.53 -19.48 -2.05
C GLU A 33 -12.11 -18.02 -1.85
N LEU A 34 -12.41 -17.44 -0.67
CA LEU A 34 -11.96 -16.09 -0.32
C LEU A 34 -10.43 -16.03 -0.22
N GLU A 35 -9.83 -16.98 0.50
CA GLU A 35 -8.38 -17.03 0.71
C GLU A 35 -7.61 -17.10 -0.60
N ILE A 36 -7.99 -18.03 -1.48
CA ILE A 36 -7.33 -18.15 -2.79
C ILE A 36 -7.66 -16.96 -3.68
N GLY A 37 -8.88 -16.43 -3.62
CA GLY A 37 -9.29 -15.27 -4.41
C GLY A 37 -8.47 -14.02 -4.08
N ALA A 38 -8.26 -13.71 -2.80
CA ALA A 38 -7.43 -12.59 -2.36
C ALA A 38 -5.96 -12.77 -2.73
N LYS A 39 -5.43 -13.98 -2.57
CA LYS A 39 -4.08 -14.37 -3.00
C LYS A 39 -3.87 -14.18 -4.50
N LEU A 40 -4.84 -14.61 -5.31
CA LEU A 40 -4.82 -14.43 -6.76
C LEU A 40 -5.00 -12.97 -7.15
N ALA A 41 -5.81 -12.19 -6.42
CA ALA A 41 -5.97 -10.76 -6.66
C ALA A 41 -4.62 -10.03 -6.53
N TRP A 42 -3.84 -10.35 -5.49
CA TRP A 42 -2.49 -9.80 -5.33
C TRP A 42 -1.53 -10.29 -6.42
N ARG A 43 -1.55 -11.60 -6.74
CA ARG A 43 -0.75 -12.16 -7.84
C ARG A 43 -1.03 -11.47 -9.18
N ASN A 44 -2.28 -11.08 -9.43
CA ASN A 44 -2.73 -10.48 -10.67
C ASN A 44 -2.58 -8.95 -10.69
N HIS A 45 -2.15 -8.33 -9.58
CA HIS A 45 -2.07 -6.88 -9.47
C HIS A 45 -0.82 -6.34 -10.18
N THR A 46 -1.01 -5.86 -11.40
CA THR A 46 0.07 -5.55 -12.35
C THR A 46 1.01 -4.42 -11.90
N ARG A 47 0.55 -3.58 -10.96
CA ARG A 47 1.31 -2.44 -10.41
C ARG A 47 2.08 -2.77 -9.13
N CYS A 48 2.06 -4.03 -8.67
CA CYS A 48 2.76 -4.46 -7.47
C CYS A 48 3.98 -5.32 -7.84
N ILE A 49 5.19 -4.82 -7.56
CA ILE A 49 6.42 -5.63 -7.66
C ILE A 49 6.47 -6.75 -6.62
N GLY A 50 5.83 -6.53 -5.47
CA GLY A 50 5.70 -7.52 -4.39
C GLY A 50 4.78 -8.71 -4.72
N GLN A 51 4.11 -8.75 -5.88
CA GLN A 51 3.22 -9.86 -6.27
C GLN A 51 3.90 -11.24 -6.24
N LEU A 52 5.23 -11.31 -6.25
CA LEU A 52 5.99 -12.56 -6.12
C LEU A 52 5.75 -13.28 -4.78
N TYR A 53 5.35 -12.53 -3.74
CA TYR A 53 5.08 -13.04 -2.38
C TYR A 53 3.65 -13.53 -2.18
N TRP A 54 2.81 -13.55 -3.22
CA TRP A 54 1.37 -13.77 -3.12
C TRP A 54 0.92 -14.98 -2.28
N ARG A 55 1.70 -16.06 -2.25
CA ARG A 55 1.37 -17.27 -1.47
C ARG A 55 1.45 -17.06 0.04
N THR A 56 2.25 -16.10 0.48
CA THR A 56 2.50 -15.79 1.91
C THR A 56 1.38 -14.96 2.54
N LEU A 57 0.46 -14.41 1.73
CA LEU A 57 -0.62 -13.56 2.20
C LEU A 57 -1.48 -14.25 3.26
N VAL A 58 -1.59 -13.61 4.42
CA VAL A 58 -2.59 -13.96 5.43
C VAL A 58 -3.88 -13.26 5.10
N VAL A 59 -4.98 -14.00 5.11
CA VAL A 59 -6.31 -13.45 4.87
C VAL A 59 -7.10 -13.50 6.18
N ARG A 60 -7.51 -12.31 6.65
CA ARG A 60 -8.43 -12.16 7.78
C ARG A 60 -9.83 -11.99 7.22
N ASP A 61 -10.65 -13.01 7.41
CA ASP A 61 -12.07 -12.96 7.05
C ASP A 61 -12.84 -12.18 8.12
N ARG A 62 -13.37 -11.01 7.74
CA ARG A 62 -14.22 -10.14 8.57
C ARG A 62 -15.46 -9.71 7.80
N ARG A 63 -15.96 -10.60 6.93
CA ARG A 63 -17.14 -10.32 6.08
C ARG A 63 -18.44 -10.15 6.86
N GLU A 64 -18.46 -10.55 8.12
CA GLU A 64 -19.52 -10.33 9.10
C GLU A 64 -19.52 -8.93 9.71
N VAL A 65 -18.46 -8.14 9.50
CA VAL A 65 -18.33 -6.78 10.06
C VAL A 65 -18.87 -5.77 9.06
N HIS A 66 -19.92 -5.07 9.48
CA HIS A 66 -20.67 -4.12 8.63
C HIS A 66 -20.68 -2.69 9.17
N THR A 67 -20.59 -2.53 10.49
CA THR A 67 -20.70 -1.24 11.19
C THR A 67 -19.40 -0.45 11.10
N VAL A 68 -19.49 0.87 11.02
CA VAL A 68 -18.32 1.78 11.05
C VAL A 68 -17.39 1.47 12.23
N ASP A 69 -17.90 1.36 13.45
CA ASP A 69 -17.08 1.11 14.65
C ASP A 69 -16.39 -0.26 14.60
N GLY A 70 -17.12 -1.30 14.19
CA GLY A 70 -16.55 -2.64 14.04
C GLY A 70 -15.44 -2.70 12.99
N VAL A 71 -15.56 -1.93 11.90
CA VAL A 71 -14.48 -1.81 10.90
C VAL A 71 -13.27 -1.15 11.55
N LEU A 72 -13.44 -0.02 12.24
CA LEU A 72 -12.34 0.69 12.92
C LEU A 72 -11.61 -0.21 13.95
N ASP A 73 -12.34 -0.98 14.75
CA ASP A 73 -11.78 -1.93 15.71
C ASP A 73 -10.93 -3.02 15.01
N GLU A 74 -11.38 -3.51 13.86
CA GLU A 74 -10.64 -4.52 13.09
C GLU A 74 -9.43 -3.93 12.34
N LEU A 75 -9.44 -2.64 12.03
CA LEU A 75 -8.28 -1.94 11.48
C LEU A 75 -7.15 -1.80 12.50
N GLU A 76 -7.47 -1.51 13.77
CA GLU A 76 -6.48 -1.53 14.86
C GLU A 76 -5.88 -2.93 15.02
N ARG A 77 -6.75 -3.94 15.14
CA ARG A 77 -6.31 -5.35 15.21
C ARG A 77 -5.50 -5.76 13.99
N HIS A 78 -5.78 -5.22 12.80
CA HIS A 78 -4.98 -5.46 11.59
C HIS A 78 -3.55 -4.99 11.80
N GLN A 79 -3.34 -3.76 12.27
CA GLN A 79 -2.01 -3.22 12.50
C GLN A 79 -1.23 -4.03 13.55
N GLU A 80 -1.89 -4.37 14.67
CA GLU A 80 -1.29 -5.21 15.72
C GLU A 80 -0.80 -6.56 15.17
N ALA A 81 -1.61 -7.21 14.32
CA ALA A 81 -1.26 -8.50 13.75
C ALA A 81 -0.10 -8.43 12.74
N VAL A 82 0.04 -7.29 12.04
CA VAL A 82 1.01 -7.10 10.98
C VAL A 82 2.41 -6.78 11.49
N TYR A 83 2.53 -5.92 12.50
CA TYR A 83 3.81 -5.27 12.83
C TYR A 83 4.90 -6.25 13.26
N GLN A 84 4.56 -7.23 14.11
CA GLN A 84 5.47 -8.30 14.56
C GLN A 84 6.89 -7.80 14.91
N ASP A 85 6.96 -6.72 15.72
CA ASP A 85 8.21 -6.07 16.12
C ASP A 85 9.13 -5.70 14.93
N GLY A 86 8.54 -5.24 13.82
CA GLY A 86 9.24 -4.85 12.61
C GLY A 86 9.32 -5.95 11.53
N ALA A 87 9.00 -7.21 11.85
CA ALA A 87 8.97 -8.32 10.90
C ALA A 87 7.64 -8.40 10.13
N ILE A 88 7.36 -7.35 9.36
CA ILE A 88 6.07 -7.09 8.70
C ILE A 88 5.52 -8.32 7.97
N ARG A 89 4.33 -8.78 8.36
CA ARG A 89 3.68 -9.94 7.76
C ARG A 89 2.62 -9.52 6.73
N PRO A 90 2.73 -9.94 5.45
CA PRO A 90 1.73 -9.62 4.43
C PRO A 90 0.34 -10.12 4.84
N THR A 91 -0.58 -9.18 4.99
CA THR A 91 -1.91 -9.45 5.55
C THR A 91 -2.95 -8.61 4.84
N ILE A 92 -4.09 -9.21 4.53
CA ILE A 92 -5.30 -8.52 4.07
C ILE A 92 -6.43 -8.78 5.06
N THR A 93 -7.23 -7.77 5.37
CA THR A 93 -8.50 -7.95 6.08
C THR A 93 -9.63 -7.67 5.11
N VAL A 94 -10.54 -8.62 4.95
CA VAL A 94 -11.63 -8.51 4.00
C VAL A 94 -12.93 -8.29 4.77
N PHE A 95 -13.50 -7.10 4.63
CA PHE A 95 -14.77 -6.73 5.24
C PHE A 95 -15.96 -7.18 4.39
N ALA A 96 -17.17 -6.85 4.83
CA ALA A 96 -18.39 -7.23 4.15
C ALA A 96 -18.40 -6.85 2.65
N PRO A 97 -18.88 -7.76 1.77
CA PRO A 97 -19.03 -7.44 0.37
C PRO A 97 -20.14 -6.43 0.12
N GLU A 98 -20.12 -5.81 -1.05
CA GLU A 98 -21.27 -5.08 -1.58
C GLU A 98 -22.39 -6.07 -1.94
N GLY A 99 -23.56 -5.89 -1.34
CA GLY A 99 -24.77 -6.66 -1.61
C GLY A 99 -25.67 -5.96 -2.65
N PRO A 100 -26.65 -6.68 -3.23
CA PRO A 100 -27.55 -6.12 -4.23
C PRO A 100 -28.34 -4.88 -3.77
N THR A 101 -28.60 -4.76 -2.47
CA THR A 101 -29.37 -3.66 -1.86
C THR A 101 -28.69 -3.03 -0.66
N THR A 102 -27.46 -3.44 -0.33
CA THR A 102 -26.74 -2.99 0.86
C THR A 102 -25.29 -2.74 0.49
N PRO A 103 -24.79 -1.49 0.58
CA PRO A 103 -23.39 -1.19 0.31
C PRO A 103 -22.50 -1.87 1.36
N GLY A 104 -21.30 -2.28 0.95
CA GLY A 104 -20.25 -2.67 1.88
C GLY A 104 -19.61 -1.44 2.55
N PRO A 105 -18.87 -1.60 3.64
CA PRO A 105 -18.13 -0.50 4.25
C PRO A 105 -17.05 0.00 3.29
N GLN A 106 -16.74 1.29 3.39
CA GLN A 106 -15.71 1.97 2.61
C GLN A 106 -14.72 2.63 3.56
N ILE A 107 -13.42 2.38 3.34
CA ILE A 107 -12.35 3.15 3.97
C ILE A 107 -11.97 4.27 2.99
N VAL A 108 -12.06 5.52 3.43
CA VAL A 108 -11.81 6.68 2.57
C VAL A 108 -10.30 6.92 2.39
N ASN A 109 -9.50 6.60 3.40
CA ASN A 109 -8.06 6.79 3.37
C ASN A 109 -7.40 5.88 2.31
N ALA A 110 -6.51 6.45 1.50
CA ALA A 110 -5.68 5.68 0.56
C ALA A 110 -4.78 4.65 1.25
N GLN A 111 -4.27 5.01 2.43
CA GLN A 111 -3.58 4.09 3.33
C GLN A 111 -4.02 4.35 4.78
N LEU A 112 -3.98 3.31 5.63
CA LEU A 112 -4.38 3.42 7.04
C LEU A 112 -3.52 4.40 7.83
N VAL A 113 -2.23 4.53 7.48
CA VAL A 113 -1.36 5.56 8.02
C VAL A 113 -0.92 6.47 6.89
N ARG A 114 -1.22 7.76 7.02
CA ARG A 114 -0.82 8.86 6.14
C ARG A 114 -0.64 10.11 7.00
N TYR A 115 0.21 11.04 6.54
CA TYR A 115 0.36 12.33 7.20
C TYR A 115 -0.58 13.38 6.60
N ALA A 116 -1.11 14.27 7.41
CA ALA A 116 -1.98 15.35 6.96
C ALA A 116 -1.26 16.36 6.06
N GLY A 117 -2.03 17.10 5.25
CA GLY A 117 -1.55 18.18 4.40
C GLY A 117 -2.38 19.44 4.60
N TYR A 118 -1.74 20.50 5.08
CA TYR A 118 -2.40 21.77 5.41
C TYR A 118 -2.01 22.87 4.42
N ARG A 119 -2.97 23.35 3.61
CA ARG A 119 -2.73 24.50 2.73
C ARG A 119 -2.37 25.73 3.56
N GLN A 120 -1.33 26.43 3.13
CA GLN A 120 -0.79 27.60 3.81
C GLN A 120 -1.24 28.89 3.07
N PRO A 121 -1.25 30.06 3.74
CA PRO A 121 -1.65 31.33 3.12
C PRO A 121 -0.80 31.76 1.92
N ASP A 122 0.45 31.29 1.83
CA ASP A 122 1.38 31.57 0.74
C ASP A 122 1.19 30.65 -0.49
N GLY A 123 0.20 29.74 -0.44
CA GLY A 123 -0.08 28.76 -1.49
C GLY A 123 0.72 27.46 -1.35
N GLY A 124 1.64 27.36 -0.38
CA GLY A 124 2.33 26.12 -0.06
C GLY A 124 1.48 25.13 0.72
N VAL A 125 2.03 23.95 1.00
CA VAL A 125 1.42 22.96 1.88
C VAL A 125 2.41 22.58 2.98
N ARG A 126 1.93 22.55 4.22
CA ARG A 126 2.64 21.95 5.34
C ARG A 126 2.19 20.50 5.52
N GLY A 127 3.15 19.59 5.65
CA GLY A 127 2.89 18.15 5.69
C GLY A 127 2.84 17.55 4.29
N ASP A 128 1.93 16.61 4.04
CA ASP A 128 1.86 15.87 2.78
C ASP A 128 0.81 16.45 1.80
N PRO A 129 1.22 17.09 0.68
CA PRO A 129 0.30 17.67 -0.30
C PRO A 129 -0.75 16.70 -0.84
N ALA A 130 -0.39 15.41 -0.95
CA ALA A 130 -1.27 14.39 -1.49
C ALA A 130 -2.48 14.07 -0.59
N ASN A 131 -2.54 14.60 0.65
CA ASN A 131 -3.68 14.38 1.55
C ASN A 131 -4.45 15.66 1.90
N THR A 132 -4.23 16.77 1.19
CA THR A 132 -4.93 18.03 1.48
C THR A 132 -6.45 17.89 1.49
N GLY A 133 -7.03 17.23 0.49
CA GLY A 133 -8.48 17.02 0.42
C GLY A 133 -9.05 16.21 1.59
N LEU A 134 -8.42 15.07 1.94
CA LEU A 134 -8.84 14.24 3.06
C LEU A 134 -8.63 14.94 4.42
N THR A 135 -7.55 15.73 4.54
CA THR A 135 -7.27 16.54 5.72
C THR A 135 -8.41 17.54 5.96
N GLU A 136 -8.84 18.25 4.93
CA GLU A 136 -9.95 19.21 5.01
C GLU A 136 -11.27 18.54 5.35
N GLU A 137 -11.53 17.37 4.78
CA GLU A 137 -12.71 16.57 5.08
C GLU A 137 -12.76 16.15 6.54
N LEU A 138 -11.65 15.63 7.09
CA LEU A 138 -11.55 15.24 8.49
C LEU A 138 -11.71 16.43 9.45
N VAL A 139 -11.11 17.59 9.11
CA VAL A 139 -11.29 18.82 9.89
C VAL A 139 -12.75 19.28 9.88
N ALA A 140 -13.42 19.21 8.72
CA ALA A 140 -14.85 19.50 8.63
C ALA A 140 -15.72 18.51 9.44
N ALA A 141 -15.29 17.25 9.54
CA ALA A 141 -15.89 16.21 10.38
C ALA A 141 -15.51 16.33 11.88
N GLY A 142 -14.85 17.42 12.29
CA GLY A 142 -14.56 17.74 13.68
C GLY A 142 -13.20 17.28 14.21
N TRP A 143 -12.33 16.71 13.37
CA TRP A 143 -10.96 16.41 13.77
C TRP A 143 -10.18 17.70 14.05
N GLN A 144 -9.43 17.72 15.16
CA GLN A 144 -8.63 18.87 15.59
C GLN A 144 -7.14 18.63 15.31
N PRO A 145 -6.60 19.13 14.19
CA PRO A 145 -5.22 18.86 13.79
C PRO A 145 -4.21 19.57 14.67
N ARG A 146 -3.03 18.96 14.84
CA ARG A 146 -1.88 19.59 15.53
C ARG A 146 -1.15 20.60 14.62
N SER A 147 -1.46 20.61 13.32
CA SER A 147 -0.86 21.46 12.29
C SER A 147 0.66 21.29 12.13
N GLY A 148 1.17 20.09 12.41
CA GLY A 148 2.56 19.66 12.26
C GLY A 148 2.89 19.11 10.87
N GLN A 149 4.17 18.79 10.62
CA GLN A 149 4.61 18.23 9.34
C GLN A 149 4.26 16.73 9.18
N PHE A 150 4.13 16.00 10.29
CA PHE A 150 3.95 14.55 10.29
C PHE A 150 2.75 14.15 11.17
N ASP A 151 1.69 14.96 11.15
CA ASP A 151 0.45 14.64 11.87
C ASP A 151 -0.23 13.45 11.18
N ARG A 152 -0.43 12.35 11.91
CA ARG A 152 -1.16 11.19 11.39
C ARG A 152 -2.63 11.53 11.20
N LEU A 153 -3.16 11.24 10.02
CA LEU A 153 -4.59 11.37 9.75
C LEU A 153 -5.36 10.27 10.48
N PRO A 154 -6.52 10.60 11.09
CA PRO A 154 -7.51 9.59 11.41
C PRO A 154 -7.92 8.78 10.18
N VAL A 155 -8.33 7.53 10.40
CA VAL A 155 -8.96 6.72 9.37
C VAL A 155 -10.45 7.00 9.36
N LEU A 156 -10.95 7.51 8.23
CA LEU A 156 -12.37 7.76 7.97
C LEU A 156 -13.00 6.54 7.30
N VAL A 157 -14.08 6.05 7.91
CA VAL A 157 -14.87 4.91 7.42
C VAL A 157 -16.30 5.37 7.20
N ARG A 158 -16.88 4.92 6.09
CA ARG A 158 -18.30 5.08 5.75
C ARG A 158 -18.95 3.71 5.67
N GLY A 159 -20.15 3.59 6.24
CA GLY A 159 -20.93 2.37 6.31
C GLY A 159 -22.41 2.65 6.09
N SER A 160 -23.23 1.60 6.14
CA SER A 160 -24.69 1.74 6.05
C SER A 160 -25.30 2.40 7.29
N ASP A 161 -24.56 2.43 8.40
CA ASP A 161 -24.88 3.04 9.68
C ASP A 161 -24.34 4.47 9.84
N GLY A 162 -23.70 5.04 8.81
CA GLY A 162 -23.22 6.42 8.80
C GLY A 162 -21.74 6.54 8.47
N GLU A 163 -21.06 7.49 9.09
CA GLU A 163 -19.62 7.69 8.97
C GLU A 163 -18.99 7.93 10.34
N GLY A 164 -17.71 7.61 10.45
CA GLY A 164 -16.93 7.79 11.67
C GLY A 164 -15.45 7.67 11.39
N TRP A 165 -14.65 8.27 12.27
CA TRP A 165 -13.21 8.29 12.11
C TRP A 165 -12.50 7.98 13.43
N ARG A 166 -11.28 7.43 13.34
CA ARG A 166 -10.44 7.15 14.51
C ARG A 166 -8.95 7.37 14.22
N GLU A 167 -8.25 7.98 15.16
CA GLU A 167 -6.78 7.94 15.17
C GLU A 167 -6.36 6.54 15.64
N LEU A 168 -5.70 5.77 14.76
CA LEU A 168 -5.19 4.44 15.10
C LEU A 168 -3.97 4.55 16.01
N ASP A 169 -3.77 3.56 16.88
CA ASP A 169 -2.62 3.50 17.79
C ASP A 169 -1.29 3.53 16.98
N PRO A 170 -0.42 4.53 17.22
CA PRO A 170 0.85 4.60 16.52
C PRO A 170 1.82 3.47 16.90
N THR A 171 1.64 2.77 18.02
CA THR A 171 2.57 1.72 18.47
C THR A 171 2.56 0.49 17.56
N SER A 172 1.42 0.19 16.91
CA SER A 172 1.28 -0.91 15.96
C SER A 172 1.76 -0.58 14.55
N CYS A 173 2.11 0.67 14.27
CA CYS A 173 2.81 1.06 13.04
C CYS A 173 3.61 2.33 13.35
N PRO A 174 4.75 2.25 14.05
CA PRO A 174 5.45 3.43 14.54
C PRO A 174 6.10 4.23 13.42
N ASP A 175 6.35 5.51 13.68
CA ASP A 175 7.20 6.33 12.82
C ASP A 175 8.66 5.93 13.04
N VAL A 176 9.40 5.72 11.95
CA VAL A 176 10.85 5.59 11.93
C VAL A 176 11.46 6.98 11.69
N PRO A 177 12.13 7.59 12.69
CA PRO A 177 12.88 8.82 12.50
C PRO A 177 14.03 8.57 11.53
N LEU A 178 14.26 9.50 10.60
CA LEU A 178 15.34 9.38 9.63
C LEU A 178 16.61 10.08 10.12
N SER A 179 17.72 9.39 9.90
CA SER A 179 19.09 9.85 10.10
C SER A 179 19.95 9.40 8.91
N HIS A 180 21.16 9.93 8.79
CA HIS A 180 22.08 9.53 7.73
C HIS A 180 23.39 9.01 8.33
N PRO A 181 23.97 7.92 7.82
CA PRO A 181 25.19 7.32 8.38
C PRO A 181 26.40 8.27 8.31
N ASP A 182 26.46 9.12 7.27
CA ASP A 182 27.60 10.01 7.01
C ASP A 182 27.27 11.51 7.19
N HIS A 183 26.01 11.85 7.50
CA HIS A 183 25.51 13.23 7.45
C HIS A 183 24.56 13.56 8.62
N ASP A 184 25.13 13.92 9.77
CA ASP A 184 24.38 14.22 11.00
C ASP A 184 23.29 15.29 10.84
N TRP A 185 23.51 16.27 9.95
CA TRP A 185 22.55 17.36 9.68
C TRP A 185 21.20 16.87 9.17
N LEU A 186 21.09 15.63 8.64
CA LEU A 186 19.81 15.11 8.17
C LEU A 186 18.80 14.94 9.33
N ALA A 187 19.28 14.65 10.54
CA ALA A 187 18.44 14.53 11.72
C ALA A 187 17.73 15.86 12.06
N ASP A 188 18.34 17.00 11.74
CA ASP A 188 17.79 18.34 12.02
C ASP A 188 16.53 18.65 11.19
N PHE A 189 16.32 17.95 10.07
CA PHE A 189 15.08 18.06 9.30
C PHE A 189 13.87 17.40 9.99
N GLY A 190 14.10 16.54 10.99
CA GLY A 190 13.03 15.86 11.72
C GLY A 190 12.19 14.92 10.87
N LEU A 191 12.71 14.48 9.72
CA LEU A 191 12.04 13.58 8.80
C LEU A 191 11.71 12.26 9.49
N ARG A 192 10.54 11.72 9.19
CA ARG A 192 10.10 10.40 9.67
C ARG A 192 9.12 9.78 8.69
N TRP A 193 9.05 8.47 8.70
CA TRP A 193 8.04 7.75 7.92
C TRP A 193 7.53 6.54 8.68
N TYR A 194 6.25 6.23 8.56
CA TYR A 194 5.61 5.12 9.26
C TYR A 194 6.10 3.76 8.73
N ALA A 195 6.20 2.79 9.63
CA ALA A 195 6.95 1.54 9.45
C ALA A 195 6.57 0.70 8.21
N TYR A 196 5.30 0.69 7.78
CA TYR A 196 4.86 -0.12 6.66
C TYR A 196 3.61 0.45 5.97
N PRO A 197 3.41 0.18 4.66
CA PRO A 197 2.23 0.62 3.94
C PRO A 197 1.06 -0.36 4.10
N THR A 198 -0.10 0.16 4.50
CA THR A 198 -1.39 -0.56 4.37
C THR A 198 -2.28 0.18 3.39
N VAL A 199 -2.41 -0.31 2.16
CA VAL A 199 -3.33 0.26 1.15
C VAL A 199 -4.76 -0.10 1.51
N SER A 200 -5.67 0.88 1.52
CA SER A 200 -7.03 0.71 2.07
C SER A 200 -8.17 1.22 1.19
N ASP A 201 -7.88 1.98 0.13
CA ASP A 201 -8.89 2.55 -0.79
C ASP A 201 -9.23 1.69 -2.01
N MET A 202 -8.68 0.47 -2.07
CA MET A 202 -8.88 -0.42 -3.22
C MET A 202 -9.99 -1.42 -2.97
N ARG A 203 -10.86 -1.55 -3.98
CA ARG A 203 -11.89 -2.59 -4.05
C ARG A 203 -11.28 -3.88 -4.54
N MET A 204 -11.49 -4.98 -3.82
CA MET A 204 -11.11 -6.32 -4.27
C MET A 204 -12.31 -7.00 -4.95
N GLU A 205 -12.14 -7.53 -6.16
CA GLU A 205 -13.18 -8.30 -6.85
C GLU A 205 -12.78 -9.75 -7.03
N ILE A 206 -13.64 -10.67 -6.57
CA ILE A 206 -13.44 -12.12 -6.68
C ILE A 206 -14.72 -12.75 -7.22
N GLY A 207 -14.62 -13.43 -8.37
CA GLY A 207 -15.73 -14.21 -8.92
C GLY A 207 -17.03 -13.42 -9.13
N GLY A 208 -16.94 -12.11 -9.40
CA GLY A 208 -18.10 -11.21 -9.55
C GLY A 208 -18.61 -10.58 -8.26
N VAL A 209 -18.11 -10.98 -7.08
CA VAL A 209 -18.41 -10.32 -5.80
C VAL A 209 -17.39 -9.22 -5.55
N SER A 210 -17.89 -8.07 -5.09
CA SER A 210 -17.10 -6.89 -4.77
C SER A 210 -16.91 -6.75 -3.27
N TYR A 211 -15.68 -6.50 -2.83
CA TYR A 211 -15.30 -6.18 -1.45
C TYR A 211 -14.71 -4.75 -1.43
N PRO A 212 -15.52 -3.73 -1.10
CA PRO A 212 -15.09 -2.32 -1.17
C PRO A 212 -14.01 -1.94 -0.15
N ALA A 213 -14.00 -2.59 1.02
CA ALA A 213 -12.97 -2.43 2.04
C ALA A 213 -12.19 -3.74 2.21
N ALA A 214 -10.97 -3.76 1.68
CA ALA A 214 -10.07 -4.91 1.78
C ALA A 214 -8.62 -4.46 2.05
N PRO A 215 -8.33 -3.76 3.18
CA PRO A 215 -7.02 -3.20 3.45
C PRO A 215 -5.93 -4.28 3.44
N PHE A 216 -4.89 -4.00 2.67
CA PHE A 216 -3.78 -4.90 2.39
C PHE A 216 -2.46 -4.26 2.81
N THR A 217 -1.68 -5.02 3.59
CA THR A 217 -0.36 -4.61 4.05
C THR A 217 0.74 -5.46 3.44
N GLY A 218 1.79 -4.78 2.98
CA GLY A 218 3.10 -5.35 2.68
C GLY A 218 4.18 -4.55 3.41
N TRP A 219 5.41 -4.57 2.91
CA TRP A 219 6.49 -3.71 3.38
C TRP A 219 6.96 -2.78 2.26
N TYR A 220 7.67 -1.73 2.63
CA TYR A 220 8.20 -0.76 1.67
C TYR A 220 9.38 -1.31 0.86
N VAL A 221 9.46 -0.86 -0.39
CA VAL A 221 10.72 -0.70 -1.11
C VAL A 221 11.24 0.71 -0.82
N GLY A 222 12.51 0.85 -0.44
CA GLY A 222 13.07 2.14 0.04
C GLY A 222 12.82 3.34 -0.89
N ALA A 223 12.81 3.11 -2.21
CA ALA A 223 12.54 4.13 -3.22
C ALA A 223 11.12 4.71 -3.15
N GLU A 224 10.14 4.00 -2.59
CA GLU A 224 8.80 4.53 -2.34
C GLU A 224 8.82 5.67 -1.32
N ILE A 225 9.70 5.60 -0.32
CA ILE A 225 9.85 6.65 0.70
C ILE A 225 10.85 7.71 0.20
N GLY A 226 12.09 7.30 -0.06
CA GLY A 226 13.19 8.23 -0.36
C GLY A 226 13.00 8.95 -1.67
N ALA A 227 12.65 8.23 -2.75
CA ALA A 227 12.52 8.84 -4.06
C ALA A 227 11.14 9.47 -4.30
N ARG A 228 10.05 8.78 -3.94
CA ARG A 228 8.69 9.28 -4.18
C ARG A 228 8.19 10.20 -3.08
N ASN A 229 8.05 9.70 -1.85
CA ASN A 229 7.41 10.48 -0.78
C ASN A 229 8.22 11.73 -0.39
N PHE A 230 9.53 11.61 -0.25
CA PHE A 230 10.40 12.75 0.07
C PHE A 230 10.99 13.47 -1.14
N GLY A 231 11.20 12.76 -2.26
CA GLY A 231 11.85 13.33 -3.44
C GLY A 231 10.93 14.02 -4.44
N ASP A 232 9.66 13.60 -4.58
CA ASP A 232 8.74 14.20 -5.56
C ASP A 232 8.44 15.67 -5.20
N VAL A 233 8.43 16.52 -6.23
CA VAL A 233 8.12 17.96 -6.11
C VAL A 233 6.69 18.20 -5.60
N GLU A 234 5.75 17.34 -6.00
CA GLU A 234 4.34 17.38 -5.60
C GLU A 234 4.10 16.73 -4.22
N ARG A 235 5.17 16.37 -3.50
CA ARG A 235 5.12 15.75 -2.17
C ARG A 235 5.93 16.58 -1.17
N TYR A 236 6.81 15.98 -0.38
CA TYR A 236 7.61 16.74 0.59
C TYR A 236 8.74 17.56 -0.05
N ASN A 237 9.11 17.26 -1.30
CA ASN A 237 10.08 18.04 -2.08
C ASN A 237 11.39 18.36 -1.32
N MET A 238 12.02 17.35 -0.72
CA MET A 238 13.19 17.53 0.14
C MET A 238 14.51 17.74 -0.62
N LEU A 239 14.55 17.50 -1.93
CA LEU A 239 15.78 17.55 -2.72
C LEU A 239 16.52 18.89 -2.64
N PRO A 240 15.87 20.08 -2.71
CA PRO A 240 16.56 21.35 -2.58
C PRO A 240 17.22 21.54 -1.20
N ALA A 241 16.56 21.10 -0.12
CA ALA A 241 17.09 21.23 1.24
C ALA A 241 18.28 20.29 1.49
N VAL A 242 18.18 19.05 0.99
CA VAL A 242 19.27 18.07 1.02
C VAL A 242 20.46 18.56 0.20
N ALA A 243 20.25 19.03 -1.04
CA ALA A 243 21.31 19.54 -1.90
C ALA A 243 22.06 20.72 -1.29
N LYS A 244 21.34 21.66 -0.66
CA LYS A 244 21.94 22.78 0.07
C LYS A 244 22.83 22.31 1.22
N SER A 245 22.38 21.32 1.99
CA SER A 245 23.13 20.79 3.14
C SER A 245 24.36 19.99 2.72
N LEU A 246 24.32 19.39 1.53
CA LEU A 246 25.45 18.75 0.86
C LEU A 246 26.43 19.75 0.20
N GLY A 247 26.13 21.05 0.21
CA GLY A 247 26.95 22.07 -0.46
C GLY A 247 26.98 21.93 -1.99
N LEU A 248 25.92 21.41 -2.60
CA LEU A 248 25.83 21.23 -4.04
C LEU A 248 25.49 22.53 -4.76
N ASP A 249 26.03 22.70 -5.96
CA ASP A 249 25.62 23.76 -6.88
C ASP A 249 24.25 23.41 -7.49
N THR A 250 23.21 24.16 -7.11
CA THR A 250 21.84 23.97 -7.60
C THR A 250 21.46 24.94 -8.74
N SER A 251 22.45 25.59 -9.37
CA SER A 251 22.20 26.61 -10.40
C SER A 251 21.68 26.07 -11.73
N GLU A 252 22.13 24.89 -12.14
CA GLU A 252 21.68 24.20 -13.35
C GLU A 252 21.56 22.69 -13.16
N ASP A 253 20.64 22.05 -13.88
CA ASP A 253 20.38 20.60 -13.78
C ASP A 253 21.59 19.74 -14.21
N ARG A 254 22.49 20.28 -15.05
CA ARG A 254 23.68 19.56 -15.56
C ARG A 254 24.71 19.25 -14.46
N THR A 255 24.61 19.89 -13.30
CA THR A 255 25.42 19.57 -12.10
C THR A 255 24.98 18.27 -11.42
N LEU A 256 23.83 17.71 -11.82
CA LEU A 256 23.22 16.50 -11.26
C LEU A 256 22.90 16.61 -9.76
N TRP A 257 22.61 17.83 -9.28
CA TRP A 257 22.34 18.05 -7.86
C TRP A 257 21.11 17.29 -7.36
N LYS A 258 20.08 17.12 -8.20
CA LYS A 258 18.87 16.34 -7.88
C LYS A 258 19.23 14.87 -7.68
N ASP A 259 19.97 14.29 -8.62
CA ASP A 259 20.39 12.88 -8.58
C ASP A 259 21.21 12.58 -7.33
N ARG A 260 22.19 13.45 -7.02
CA ARG A 260 23.04 13.31 -5.84
C ARG A 260 22.23 13.41 -4.54
N ALA A 261 21.36 14.41 -4.40
CA ALA A 261 20.50 14.56 -3.24
C ALA A 261 19.53 13.36 -3.08
N LEU A 262 19.00 12.85 -4.18
CA LEU A 262 18.07 11.72 -4.19
C LEU A 262 18.73 10.43 -3.68
N ILE A 263 20.01 10.20 -4.03
CA ILE A 263 20.79 9.05 -3.56
C ILE A 263 20.95 9.10 -2.03
N GLU A 264 21.41 10.23 -1.47
CA GLU A 264 21.61 10.38 -0.02
C GLU A 264 20.29 10.23 0.76
N LEU A 265 19.18 10.74 0.21
CA LEU A 265 17.87 10.59 0.82
C LEU A 265 17.39 9.12 0.84
N ASN A 266 17.70 8.34 -0.20
CA ASN A 266 17.42 6.91 -0.20
C ASN A 266 18.34 6.16 0.78
N ALA A 267 19.62 6.53 0.88
CA ALA A 267 20.55 5.95 1.85
C ALA A 267 20.11 6.21 3.30
N ALA A 268 19.63 7.41 3.62
CA ALA A 268 19.02 7.75 4.92
C ALA A 268 17.85 6.82 5.27
N VAL A 269 16.93 6.58 4.32
CA VAL A 269 15.78 5.71 4.53
C VAL A 269 16.23 4.27 4.82
N LEU A 270 17.09 3.71 3.97
CA LEU A 270 17.55 2.33 4.11
C LEU A 270 18.26 2.10 5.46
N SER A 271 19.19 2.98 5.82
CA SER A 271 19.96 2.88 7.06
C SER A 271 19.08 3.08 8.31
N SER A 272 18.14 4.03 8.28
CA SER A 272 17.26 4.29 9.42
C SER A 272 16.29 3.15 9.69
N TYR A 273 15.72 2.55 8.64
CA TYR A 273 14.85 1.38 8.79
C TYR A 273 15.60 0.15 9.29
N ALA A 274 16.82 -0.07 8.80
CA ALA A 274 17.69 -1.13 9.30
C ALA A 274 18.04 -0.93 10.78
N ALA A 275 18.39 0.31 11.19
CA ALA A 275 18.68 0.64 12.58
C ALA A 275 17.47 0.48 13.51
N ALA A 276 16.26 0.76 13.00
CA ALA A 276 15.01 0.59 13.73
C ALA A 276 14.51 -0.87 13.77
N GLY A 277 15.18 -1.81 13.08
CA GLY A 277 14.74 -3.21 12.99
C GLY A 277 13.44 -3.40 12.19
N VAL A 278 13.04 -2.42 11.38
CA VAL A 278 11.81 -2.49 10.58
C VAL A 278 12.11 -3.03 9.19
N HIS A 279 11.38 -4.06 8.76
CA HIS A 279 11.59 -4.68 7.46
C HIS A 279 11.28 -3.73 6.31
N LEU A 280 12.30 -3.47 5.49
CA LEU A 280 12.25 -2.69 4.27
C LEU A 280 13.29 -3.26 3.30
N VAL A 281 12.99 -3.27 2.00
CA VAL A 281 13.89 -3.84 0.98
C VAL A 281 14.38 -2.73 0.05
N ASP A 282 15.63 -2.80 -0.39
CA ASP A 282 16.14 -1.87 -1.41
C ASP A 282 15.62 -2.25 -2.81
N HIS A 283 15.66 -1.30 -3.74
CA HIS A 283 15.11 -1.49 -5.07
C HIS A 283 15.93 -2.46 -5.93
N HIS A 284 17.24 -2.66 -5.68
CA HIS A 284 18.03 -3.64 -6.41
C HIS A 284 17.64 -5.05 -6.00
N THR A 285 17.59 -5.33 -4.69
CA THR A 285 17.18 -6.63 -4.16
C THR A 285 15.76 -7.00 -4.61
N MET A 286 14.80 -6.07 -4.50
CA MET A 286 13.41 -6.33 -4.89
C MET A 286 13.28 -6.60 -6.39
N THR A 287 13.96 -5.82 -7.25
CA THR A 287 13.89 -6.02 -8.71
C THR A 287 14.59 -7.31 -9.15
N ASP A 288 15.68 -7.70 -8.50
CA ASP A 288 16.34 -8.99 -8.70
C ASP A 288 15.43 -10.18 -8.35
N GLN A 289 14.74 -10.10 -7.21
CA GLN A 289 13.78 -11.12 -6.78
C GLN A 289 12.62 -11.23 -7.77
N PHE A 290 12.07 -10.09 -8.19
CA PHE A 290 11.00 -10.05 -9.18
C PHE A 290 11.44 -10.62 -10.53
N HIS A 291 12.63 -10.26 -11.00
CA HIS A 291 13.21 -10.83 -12.23
C HIS A 291 13.39 -12.36 -12.12
N ARG A 292 13.92 -12.88 -11.00
CA ARG A 292 14.02 -14.34 -10.80
C ARG A 292 12.65 -15.02 -10.81
N TYR A 293 11.64 -14.40 -10.18
CA TYR A 293 10.26 -14.87 -10.19
C TYR A 293 9.68 -14.94 -11.61
N THR A 294 9.88 -13.90 -12.43
CA THR A 294 9.37 -13.87 -13.80
C THR A 294 10.07 -14.90 -14.69
N GLN A 295 11.39 -15.05 -14.56
CA GLN A 295 12.15 -16.05 -15.30
C GLN A 295 11.75 -17.48 -14.94
N ALA A 296 11.47 -17.76 -13.65
CA ALA A 296 10.98 -19.06 -13.22
C ALA A 296 9.61 -19.40 -13.84
N ARG A 297 8.67 -18.45 -13.85
CA ARG A 297 7.34 -18.63 -14.44
C ARG A 297 7.39 -18.82 -15.95
N ARG A 298 8.20 -18.03 -16.66
CA ARG A 298 8.39 -18.16 -18.11
C ARG A 298 8.93 -19.54 -18.49
N ARG A 299 9.88 -20.09 -17.71
CA ARG A 299 10.38 -21.47 -17.91
C ARG A 299 9.30 -22.54 -17.74
N SER A 300 8.28 -22.27 -16.93
CA SER A 300 7.10 -23.14 -16.75
C SER A 300 5.98 -22.88 -17.76
N GLY A 301 6.19 -21.99 -18.75
CA GLY A 301 5.17 -21.62 -19.74
C GLY A 301 4.10 -20.65 -19.21
N GLU A 302 4.31 -20.07 -18.03
CA GLU A 302 3.40 -19.09 -17.44
C GLU A 302 3.79 -17.65 -17.81
N VAL A 303 2.79 -16.79 -17.99
CA VAL A 303 2.97 -15.35 -18.18
C VAL A 303 2.92 -14.65 -16.82
N VAL A 304 3.78 -13.63 -16.63
CA VAL A 304 3.66 -12.67 -15.52
C VAL A 304 3.04 -11.41 -16.06
N HIS A 305 1.92 -11.02 -15.48
CA HIS A 305 1.24 -9.77 -15.81
C HIS A 305 1.77 -8.65 -14.93
N ALA A 306 2.29 -7.60 -15.56
CA ALA A 306 2.86 -6.45 -14.88
C ALA A 306 2.89 -5.20 -15.76
N GLU A 307 2.75 -4.03 -15.14
CA GLU A 307 2.86 -2.73 -15.80
C GLU A 307 4.29 -2.21 -15.62
N TRP A 308 5.07 -2.17 -16.71
CA TRP A 308 6.50 -1.86 -16.67
C TRP A 308 6.83 -0.55 -15.93
N SER A 309 6.03 0.51 -16.15
CA SER A 309 6.18 1.82 -15.51
C SER A 309 6.03 1.80 -13.99
N TRP A 310 5.42 0.76 -13.42
CA TRP A 310 5.26 0.57 -11.97
C TRP A 310 6.27 -0.43 -11.39
N ILE A 311 6.80 -1.34 -12.21
CA ILE A 311 7.82 -2.31 -11.78
C ILE A 311 9.21 -1.68 -11.76
N VAL A 312 9.51 -0.81 -12.72
CA VAL A 312 10.80 -0.14 -12.78
C VAL A 312 10.89 0.89 -11.65
N PRO A 313 11.94 0.86 -10.82
CA PRO A 313 12.07 1.79 -9.72
C PRO A 313 12.27 3.22 -10.23
N PRO A 314 11.82 4.24 -9.48
CA PRO A 314 11.92 5.65 -9.86
C PRO A 314 13.35 6.21 -9.75
N ILE A 315 14.34 5.39 -9.37
CA ILE A 315 15.75 5.75 -9.21
C ILE A 315 16.62 4.60 -9.73
N THR A 316 17.76 4.93 -10.34
CA THR A 316 18.78 3.96 -10.80
C THR A 316 18.22 2.84 -11.69
N ALA A 317 17.15 3.15 -12.44
CA ALA A 317 16.35 2.18 -13.18
C ALA A 317 17.16 1.25 -14.09
N SER A 318 18.02 1.81 -14.95
CA SER A 318 18.79 1.05 -15.95
C SER A 318 19.84 0.11 -15.38
N ALA A 319 20.17 0.23 -14.09
CA ALA A 319 21.04 -0.70 -13.37
C ALA A 319 20.27 -1.87 -12.73
N THR A 320 18.95 -1.94 -12.91
CA THR A 320 18.12 -3.06 -12.43
C THR A 320 17.75 -4.00 -13.59
N PRO A 321 17.57 -5.31 -13.33
CA PRO A 321 17.26 -6.27 -14.39
C PRO A 321 15.89 -6.02 -15.02
N VAL A 322 14.95 -5.44 -14.29
CA VAL A 322 13.57 -5.20 -14.76
C VAL A 322 13.49 -4.11 -15.83
N TYR A 323 14.48 -3.23 -15.95
CA TYR A 323 14.47 -2.14 -16.93
C TYR A 323 14.48 -2.64 -18.38
N ARG A 324 15.19 -3.74 -18.64
CA ARG A 324 15.34 -4.32 -19.99
C ARG A 324 14.25 -5.33 -20.34
N GLU A 325 13.29 -5.53 -19.44
CA GLU A 325 12.22 -6.50 -19.60
C GLU A 325 10.99 -5.89 -20.28
N SER A 326 10.16 -6.75 -20.86
CA SER A 326 8.81 -6.40 -21.29
C SER A 326 7.81 -7.33 -20.59
N TYR A 327 6.70 -6.75 -20.15
CA TYR A 327 5.66 -7.44 -19.40
C TYR A 327 4.33 -7.27 -20.12
N ASP A 328 3.43 -8.25 -19.95
CA ASP A 328 2.06 -8.15 -20.40
C ASP A 328 1.26 -7.33 -19.37
N PRO A 329 0.76 -6.13 -19.70
CA PRO A 329 0.02 -5.30 -18.75
C PRO A 329 -1.46 -5.72 -18.59
N SER A 330 -1.89 -6.83 -19.22
CA SER A 330 -3.28 -7.30 -19.16
C SER A 330 -3.75 -7.50 -17.73
N VAL A 331 -4.90 -6.90 -17.40
CA VAL A 331 -5.51 -7.00 -16.07
C VAL A 331 -6.35 -8.27 -16.00
N LEU A 332 -5.93 -9.21 -15.16
CA LEU A 332 -6.68 -10.44 -14.89
C LEU A 332 -7.59 -10.29 -13.68
N ARG A 333 -8.65 -11.11 -13.61
CA ARG A 333 -9.52 -11.25 -12.42
C ARG A 333 -9.24 -12.59 -11.72
N PRO A 334 -9.33 -12.69 -10.37
CA PRO A 334 -9.61 -11.62 -9.40
C PRO A 334 -8.52 -10.54 -9.36
N ASN A 335 -8.84 -9.32 -8.89
CA ASN A 335 -7.90 -8.20 -8.79
C ASN A 335 -8.36 -7.14 -7.79
N PHE A 336 -7.50 -6.13 -7.59
CA PHE A 336 -7.81 -4.87 -6.92
C PHE A 336 -8.04 -3.75 -7.92
N PHE A 337 -9.03 -2.92 -7.67
CA PHE A 337 -9.45 -1.81 -8.51
C PHE A 337 -9.62 -0.54 -7.66
N ARG A 338 -9.27 0.61 -8.23
CA ARG A 338 -9.68 1.90 -7.66
C ARG A 338 -11.02 2.28 -8.27
N GLY A 339 -11.93 2.74 -7.40
CA GLY A 339 -13.26 3.23 -7.78
C GLY A 339 -13.21 4.57 -8.50
#